data_AF-A0A3L7U9S5-F1
#
_entry.id   AF-A0A3L7U9S5-F1
#
_cell.length_a   1.000
_cell.length_b   1.000
_cell.length_c   1.000
_cell.angle_alpha   90.00
_cell.angle_beta   90.00
_cell.angle_gamma   90.00
#
_symmetry.space_group_name_H-M   'P 1'
#
loop_
_entity.id
_entity.type
_entity.pdbx_description
1 polymer ?
#
loop_
_entity_poly.entity_id
_entity_poly.type
_entity_poly.pdbx_seq_one_letter_code
_entity_poly.pdbx_strand_id
1 'polypeptide(L)' 'IPASRLASAADWATVYLVSGLNSDLVESLCMTPLASAEAAKLLGRGGSCLLLESAQHTFGYVA' A
#
# COMPACT_ATOMS: atom_id res chain seq x y z
N ILE A 1 -10.57 9.55 -11.25
CA ILE A 1 -9.32 9.24 -12.00
C ILE A 1 -8.36 8.47 -11.10
N PRO A 2 -7.33 7.77 -11.61
CA PRO A 2 -6.41 6.99 -10.77
C PRO A 2 -5.77 7.81 -9.63
N ALA A 3 -5.30 9.02 -9.93
CA ALA A 3 -4.71 9.93 -8.94
C ALA A 3 -5.66 10.26 -7.78
N SER A 4 -6.94 10.51 -8.05
CA SER A 4 -7.92 10.82 -7.00
C SER A 4 -8.24 9.62 -6.11
N ARG A 5 -8.22 8.40 -6.67
CA ARG A 5 -8.39 7.17 -5.87
C ARG A 5 -7.19 6.90 -4.97
N LEU A 6 -5.98 7.15 -5.48
CA LEU A 6 -4.76 7.01 -4.70
C LEU A 6 -4.69 8.04 -3.57
N ALA A 7 -5.01 9.30 -3.86
CA ALA A 7 -5.11 10.36 -2.84
C ALA A 7 -6.14 10.01 -1.75
N SER A 8 -7.32 9.52 -2.15
CA SER A 8 -8.33 9.08 -1.20
C SER A 8 -7.84 7.92 -0.32
N ALA A 9 -7.06 6.96 -0.86
CA ALA A 9 -6.50 5.88 -0.05
C ALA A 9 -5.44 6.38 0.94
N ALA A 10 -4.56 7.29 0.50
CA ALA A 10 -3.52 7.87 1.35
C ALA A 10 -4.07 8.77 2.47
N ASP A 11 -5.28 9.31 2.30
CA ASP A 11 -5.93 10.17 3.29
C ASP A 11 -6.36 9.42 4.57
N TRP A 12 -6.81 8.17 4.44
CA TRP A 12 -7.30 7.38 5.58
C TRP A 12 -6.40 6.21 6.00
N ALA A 13 -5.42 5.84 5.19
CA ALA A 13 -4.54 4.70 5.45
C ALA A 13 -3.06 5.03 5.24
N THR A 14 -2.19 4.41 6.04
CA THR A 14 -0.76 4.38 5.74
C THR A 14 -0.53 3.42 4.56
N VAL A 15 -0.12 3.98 3.43
CA VAL A 15 0.13 3.20 2.22
C VAL A 15 1.62 2.92 2.11
N TYR A 16 1.99 1.64 2.13
CA TYR A 16 3.34 1.17 1.84
C TYR A 16 3.41 0.64 0.41
N LEU A 17 4.43 1.02 -0.36
CA LEU A 17 4.56 0.63 -1.76
C LEU A 17 5.87 -0.13 -2.01
N VAL A 18 5.75 -1.40 -2.38
CA VAL A 18 6.85 -2.19 -2.91
C VAL A 18 6.87 -2.02 -4.44
N SER A 19 7.85 -1.27 -4.96
CA SER A 19 7.99 -1.04 -6.39
C SER A 19 9.45 -0.74 -6.77
N GLY A 20 9.73 -0.69 -8.08
CA GLY A 20 11.02 -0.21 -8.60
C GLY A 20 11.07 1.31 -8.83
N LEU A 21 10.09 2.07 -8.32
CA LEU A 21 10.08 3.52 -8.45
C LEU A 21 11.11 4.17 -7.53
N ASN A 22 11.55 5.37 -7.89
CA ASN A 22 12.39 6.19 -7.05
C ASN A 22 11.68 6.51 -5.71
N SER A 23 12.40 6.38 -4.59
CA SER A 23 11.86 6.57 -3.24
C SER A 23 11.29 7.98 -3.02
N ASP A 24 12.00 9.03 -3.44
CA ASP A 24 11.58 10.42 -3.29
C ASP A 24 10.24 10.68 -4.00
N LEU A 25 10.04 10.04 -5.16
CA LEU A 25 8.77 10.10 -5.88
C LEU A 25 7.65 9.42 -5.08
N VAL A 26 7.89 8.23 -4.52
CA VAL A 26 6.89 7.52 -3.71
C VAL A 26 6.49 8.35 -2.49
N GLU A 27 7.45 8.95 -1.81
CA GLU A 27 7.22 9.85 -0.67
C GLU A 27 6.43 11.09 -1.07
N SER A 28 6.74 11.71 -2.22
CA SER A 28 6.00 12.86 -2.75
C SER A 28 4.51 12.56 -3.05
N LEU A 29 4.17 11.28 -3.19
CA LEU A 29 2.80 10.79 -3.40
C LEU A 29 2.13 10.36 -2.08
N CYS A 30 2.67 10.77 -0.93
CA CYS A 30 2.17 10.43 0.41
C CYS A 30 2.16 8.92 0.71
N MET A 31 3.08 8.17 0.10
CA MET A 31 3.27 6.74 0.33
C MET A 31 4.65 6.48 0.93
N THR A 32 4.80 5.39 1.69
CA THR A 32 6.11 4.97 2.23
C THR A 32 6.72 3.92 1.29
N PRO A 33 7.90 4.16 0.70
CA PRO A 33 8.59 3.15 -0.08
C PRO A 33 8.97 1.98 0.84
N LEU A 34 8.79 0.75 0.35
CA LEU A 34 9.02 -0.45 1.14
C LEU A 34 9.87 -1.44 0.35
N ALA A 35 10.98 -1.90 0.93
CA ALA A 35 11.76 -2.97 0.34
C ALA A 35 11.03 -4.32 0.48
N SER A 36 11.18 -5.20 -0.50
CA SER A 36 10.52 -6.53 -0.49
C SER A 36 10.81 -7.33 0.80
N ALA A 37 12.05 -7.27 1.30
CA ALA A 37 12.43 -7.94 2.55
C ALA A 37 11.80 -7.35 3.82
N GLU A 38 11.33 -6.10 3.77
CA GLU A 38 10.72 -5.41 4.91
C GLU A 38 9.22 -5.67 5.01
N ALA A 39 8.57 -6.03 3.90
CA ALA A 39 7.14 -6.37 3.89
C ALA A 39 6.80 -7.53 4.84
N ALA A 40 7.62 -8.57 4.88
CA ALA A 40 7.44 -9.69 5.80
C ALA A 40 7.53 -9.25 7.28
N LYS A 41 8.42 -8.30 7.60
CA LYS A 41 8.55 -7.76 8.96
C LYS A 41 7.32 -6.95 9.35
N LEU A 42 6.75 -6.18 8.42
CA LEU A 42 5.53 -5.41 8.61
C LEU A 42 4.33 -6.32 8.92
N LEU A 43 4.17 -7.39 8.14
CA LEU A 43 3.11 -8.39 8.37
C LEU A 43 3.27 -9.10 9.73
N GLY A 44 4.51 -9.25 10.22
CA GLY A 44 4.81 -9.86 11.51
C GLY A 44 4.50 -8.99 12.74
N ARG A 45 4.16 -7.70 12.57
CA ARG A 45 3.87 -6.78 13.70
C ARG A 45 2.53 -7.05 14.41
N GLY A 46 1.73 -7.99 13.90
CA GLY A 46 0.50 -8.45 14.52
C GLY A 46 -0.75 -7.72 14.04
N GLY A 47 -1.90 -8.39 14.16
CA GLY A 47 -3.20 -7.97 13.63
C GLY A 47 -3.81 -8.99 12.67
N SER A 48 -5.10 -8.84 12.36
CA SER A 48 -5.72 -9.59 11.27
C SER A 48 -5.25 -8.99 9.94
N CYS A 49 -4.68 -9.82 9.06
CA CYS A 49 -4.23 -9.39 7.75
C CYS A 49 -5.07 -10.07 6.66
N LEU A 50 -5.59 -9.27 5.73
CA LEU A 50 -6.25 -9.76 4.53
C LEU A 50 -5.25 -9.68 3.36
N LEU A 51 -4.99 -10.82 2.73
CA LEU A 51 -4.29 -10.87 1.45
C LEU A 51 -5.32 -10.82 0.31
N LEU A 52 -5.21 -9.81 -0.55
CA LEU A 52 -6.07 -9.66 -1.73
C LEU A 52 -5.22 -9.80 -3.00
N GLU A 53 -5.28 -10.97 -3.63
CA GLU A 53 -4.60 -11.21 -4.90
C GLU A 53 -5.32 -10.50 -6.05
N SER A 54 -4.54 -10.01 -7.02
CA SER A 54 -5.04 -9.32 -8.22
C SER A 54 -6.07 -8.22 -7.93
N ALA A 55 -5.79 -7.35 -6.95
CA ALA A 55 -6.71 -6.33 -6.44
C ALA A 55 -7.30 -5.38 -7.52
N GLN A 56 -6.66 -5.24 -8.68
CA GLN A 56 -7.22 -4.50 -9.81
C GLN A 56 -8.46 -5.15 -10.44
N HIS A 57 -8.68 -6.44 -10.17
CA HIS A 57 -9.82 -7.25 -10.63
C HIS A 57 -10.72 -7.75 -9.50
N THR A 58 -10.34 -7.51 -8.25
CA THR A 58 -11.00 -8.09 -7.07
C THR A 58 -11.61 -6.99 -6.20
N PHE A 59 -12.87 -7.15 -5.80
CA PHE A 59 -13.51 -6.28 -4.81
C PHE A 59 -13.39 -6.91 -3.42
N GLY A 60 -12.98 -6.13 -2.43
CA GLY A 60 -12.92 -6.53 -1.03
C GLY A 60 -13.56 -5.46 -0.14
N TYR A 61 -14.23 -5.89 0.93
CA TYR A 61 -14.77 -5.01 1.96
C TYR A 61 -14.05 -5.31 3.28
N VAL A 62 -13.52 -4.26 3.90
CA VAL A 62 -12.89 -4.32 5.22
C VAL A 62 -13.78 -3.49 6.15
N ALA A 63 -14.35 -4.15 7.16
CA ALA A 63 -15.27 -3.57 8.14
C ALA A 63 -14.53 -2.98 9.34
#